data_AF-A0A0R2SEU5-F1
#
_entry.id   AF-A0A0R2SEU5-F1
#
_cell.length_a   1.000
_cell.length_b   1.000
_cell.length_c   1.000
_cell.angle_alpha   90.00
_cell.angle_beta   90.00
_cell.angle_gamma   90.00
#
_symmetry.space_group_name_H-M   'P 1'
#
loop_
_entity.id
_entity.type
_entity.pdbx_description
1 polymer ?
#
loop_
_entity_poly.entity_id
_entity_poly.type
_entity_poly.pdbx_seq_one_letter_code
_entity_poly.pdbx_strand_id
1 'polypeptide(L)'
;MTWISYALALLLTLGGLSAQKVQAASGDSAGVERLSSLGLYSYVRDTLNTFEKTGRLEPNPGIDGADIEAFIALLERSLAMFDAIESGKCARFERLSGMTKESIEQEFGTRVAGIILLVSQERSPPSCE
;
A
#
# COMPACT_ATOMS: atom_id res chain seq x y z
N MET A 1 57.16 36.94 19.01
CA MET A 1 56.71 37.60 20.26
C MET A 1 55.25 37.96 20.01
N THR A 2 54.19 37.44 20.63
CA THR A 2 53.87 36.80 21.93
C THR A 2 52.46 36.20 21.73
N TRP A 3 52.22 34.88 21.83
CA TRP A 3 51.78 34.14 23.03
C TRP A 3 50.42 34.59 23.63
N ILE A 4 49.39 33.70 23.56
CA ILE A 4 48.55 33.17 24.67
C ILE A 4 47.69 34.21 25.44
N SER A 5 46.41 34.05 25.81
CA SER A 5 45.40 32.98 25.80
C SER A 5 44.08 33.54 26.39
N TYR A 6 43.06 32.68 26.42
CA TYR A 6 41.90 32.68 27.34
C TYR A 6 40.69 33.54 26.99
N ALA A 7 39.74 32.93 26.28
CA ALA A 7 38.33 32.97 26.67
C ALA A 7 37.58 31.78 26.06
N LEU A 8 37.98 30.58 26.47
CA LEU A 8 37.03 29.48 26.61
C LEU A 8 36.03 29.91 27.70
N ALA A 9 34.74 29.65 27.48
CA ALA A 9 33.60 29.90 28.37
C ALA A 9 32.88 31.26 28.22
N LEU A 10 32.05 31.42 27.18
CA LEU A 10 30.72 32.08 27.33
C LEU A 10 29.76 31.94 26.13
N LEU A 11 29.83 30.87 25.33
CA LEU A 11 28.79 30.56 24.35
C LEU A 11 28.28 29.12 24.51
N LEU A 12 28.00 28.74 25.75
CA LEU A 12 26.84 27.92 26.07
C LEU A 12 25.75 28.93 26.45
N THR A 13 24.73 29.16 25.64
CA THR A 13 23.38 28.63 25.89
C THR A 13 22.46 29.24 24.83
N LEU A 14 21.40 28.51 24.45
CA LEU A 14 20.36 28.84 23.46
C LEU A 14 20.71 28.56 21.99
N GLY A 15 20.56 27.29 21.62
CA GLY A 15 20.42 26.87 20.23
C GLY A 15 20.45 25.36 20.08
N GLY A 16 19.89 24.62 21.05
CA GLY A 16 19.74 23.18 20.94
C GLY A 16 18.71 22.82 19.87
N LEU A 17 18.95 21.69 19.21
CA LEU A 17 18.01 20.93 18.40
C LEU A 17 17.47 21.64 17.16
N SER A 18 18.06 21.33 16.00
CA SER A 18 17.41 20.46 15.00
C SER A 18 18.06 20.67 13.65
N ALA A 19 19.05 19.85 13.35
CA ALA A 19 19.35 19.47 11.98
C ALA A 19 19.74 17.99 12.00
N GLN A 20 18.83 17.18 12.55
CA GLN A 20 18.79 15.77 12.20
C GLN A 20 18.49 15.73 10.71
N LYS A 21 19.54 15.55 9.92
CA LYS A 21 19.46 15.14 8.53
C LYS A 21 18.71 13.80 8.53
N VAL A 22 17.38 13.87 8.46
CA VAL A 22 16.53 12.71 8.23
C VAL A 22 16.72 12.33 6.77
N GLN A 23 17.78 11.59 6.53
CA GLN A 23 17.87 10.64 5.45
C GLN A 23 17.15 9.38 5.92
N ALA A 24 15.82 9.39 5.80
CA ALA A 24 14.98 8.21 5.92
C ALA A 24 13.75 8.41 5.03
N ALA A 25 13.24 7.31 4.47
CA ALA A 25 12.05 7.21 3.62
C ALA A 25 12.20 7.66 2.15
N SER A 26 13.03 6.92 1.39
CA SER A 26 12.72 6.70 -0.04
C SER A 26 12.79 5.22 -0.42
N GLY A 27 13.44 4.37 0.38
CA GLY A 27 13.44 2.91 0.20
C GLY A 27 12.22 2.20 0.81
N ASP A 28 11.56 2.82 1.79
CA ASP A 28 10.44 2.19 2.51
C ASP A 28 9.13 2.29 1.72
N SER A 29 8.88 3.43 1.07
CA SER A 29 7.67 3.64 0.27
C SER A 29 7.55 2.68 -0.91
N ALA A 30 8.66 2.38 -1.60
CA ALA A 30 8.67 1.40 -2.68
C ALA A 30 8.44 -0.03 -2.17
N GLY A 31 8.95 -0.35 -0.97
CA GLY A 31 8.68 -1.63 -0.30
C GLY A 31 7.22 -1.76 0.13
N VAL A 32 6.66 -0.71 0.72
CA VAL A 32 5.24 -0.63 1.12
C VAL A 32 4.31 -0.72 -0.09
N GLU A 33 4.62 -0.02 -1.18
CA GLU A 33 3.84 -0.08 -2.42
C GLU A 33 3.89 -1.48 -3.05
N ARG A 34 5.06 -2.11 -3.08
CA ARG A 34 5.22 -3.51 -3.51
C ARG A 34 4.41 -4.48 -2.64
N LEU A 35 4.47 -4.35 -1.32
CA LEU A 35 3.70 -5.19 -0.40
C LEU A 35 2.18 -4.97 -0.58
N SER A 36 1.75 -3.71 -0.75
CA SER A 36 0.35 -3.37 -1.06
C SER A 36 -0.10 -4.05 -2.35
N SER A 37 0.73 -3.99 -3.39
CA SER A 37 0.47 -4.57 -4.69
C SER A 37 0.34 -6.10 -4.59
N LEU A 38 1.24 -6.76 -3.89
CA LEU A 38 1.16 -8.21 -3.69
C LEU A 38 -0.02 -8.61 -2.78
N GLY A 39 -0.33 -7.81 -1.77
CA GLY A 39 -1.47 -8.03 -0.87
C GLY A 39 -2.85 -7.82 -1.52
N LEU A 40 -2.90 -7.14 -2.67
CA LEU A 40 -4.15 -6.90 -3.39
C LEU A 40 -4.84 -8.20 -3.82
N TYR A 41 -4.09 -9.23 -4.21
CA TYR A 41 -4.66 -10.55 -4.48
C TYR A 41 -5.45 -11.09 -3.27
N SER A 42 -4.83 -11.02 -2.08
CA SER A 42 -5.45 -11.48 -0.84
C SER A 42 -6.67 -10.64 -0.50
N TYR A 43 -6.63 -9.32 -0.69
CA TYR A 43 -7.82 -8.47 -0.56
C TYR A 43 -8.96 -8.96 -1.47
N VAL A 44 -8.70 -9.10 -2.77
CA VAL A 44 -9.71 -9.51 -3.78
C VAL A 44 -10.35 -10.84 -3.38
N ARG A 45 -9.52 -11.85 -3.09
CA ARG A 45 -9.98 -13.19 -2.72
C ARG A 45 -10.80 -13.17 -1.43
N ASP A 46 -10.30 -12.51 -0.40
CA ASP A 46 -10.94 -12.51 0.93
C ASP A 46 -12.26 -11.72 0.90
N THR A 47 -12.32 -10.62 0.14
CA THR A 47 -13.53 -9.82 -0.06
C THR A 47 -14.60 -10.62 -0.80
N LEU A 48 -14.26 -11.30 -1.89
CA LEU A 48 -15.20 -12.16 -2.63
C LEU A 48 -15.73 -13.30 -1.76
N ASN A 49 -14.85 -13.99 -1.04
CA ASN A 49 -15.24 -15.06 -0.11
C ASN A 49 -16.16 -14.56 1.02
N THR A 50 -15.93 -13.34 1.51
CA THR A 50 -16.80 -12.71 2.51
C THR A 50 -18.16 -12.35 1.91
N PHE A 51 -18.16 -11.77 0.71
CA PHE A 51 -19.37 -11.41 0.01
C PHE A 51 -20.22 -12.64 -0.32
N GLU A 52 -19.62 -13.72 -0.81
CA GLU A 52 -20.30 -15.00 -1.08
C GLU A 52 -20.98 -15.57 0.19
N LYS A 53 -20.29 -15.52 1.33
CA LYS A 53 -20.80 -16.08 2.59
C LYS A 53 -21.87 -15.23 3.25
N THR A 54 -21.81 -13.90 3.09
CA THR A 54 -22.59 -12.96 3.92
C THR A 54 -23.54 -12.09 3.12
N GLY A 55 -23.37 -12.01 1.80
CA GLY A 55 -24.04 -11.04 0.93
C GLY A 55 -23.63 -9.59 1.19
N ARG A 56 -22.56 -9.35 1.98
CA ARG A 56 -22.14 -8.01 2.39
C ARG A 56 -20.70 -7.73 1.98
N LEU A 57 -20.47 -6.53 1.47
CA LEU A 57 -19.13 -6.01 1.23
C LEU A 57 -18.56 -5.47 2.54
N GLU A 58 -17.66 -6.22 3.18
CA GLU A 58 -17.14 -5.90 4.52
C GLU A 58 -15.61 -6.14 4.60
N PRO A 59 -14.79 -5.11 4.94
CA PRO A 59 -15.20 -3.71 5.07
C PRO A 59 -15.58 -3.13 3.71
N ASN A 60 -16.61 -2.28 3.67
CA ASN A 60 -16.96 -1.53 2.47
C ASN A 60 -15.97 -0.36 2.28
N PRO A 61 -15.19 -0.31 1.18
CA PRO A 61 -14.22 0.77 0.95
C PRO A 61 -14.87 2.09 0.49
N GLY A 62 -16.20 2.20 0.54
CA GLY A 62 -16.97 3.35 0.08
C GLY A 62 -17.69 3.12 -1.24
N ILE A 63 -17.96 1.85 -1.60
CA ILE A 63 -18.81 1.46 -2.72
C ILE A 63 -20.26 1.69 -2.34
N ASP A 64 -20.96 2.45 -3.18
CA ASP A 64 -22.39 2.69 -3.03
C ASP A 64 -23.20 1.45 -3.42
N GLY A 65 -24.40 1.30 -2.86
CA GLY A 65 -25.23 0.11 -3.07
C GLY A 65 -25.56 -0.19 -4.54
N ALA A 66 -25.66 0.85 -5.37
CA ALA A 66 -25.91 0.71 -6.81
C ALA A 66 -24.69 0.18 -7.59
N ASP A 67 -23.48 0.33 -7.04
CA ASP A 67 -22.22 -0.01 -7.70
C ASP A 67 -21.65 -1.35 -7.21
N ILE A 68 -22.29 -2.00 -6.21
CA ILE A 68 -21.82 -3.26 -5.63
C ILE A 68 -21.67 -4.34 -6.69
N GLU A 69 -22.66 -4.51 -7.58
CA GLU A 69 -22.60 -5.56 -8.61
C GLU A 69 -21.43 -5.35 -9.57
N ALA A 70 -21.20 -4.11 -10.02
CA ALA A 70 -20.08 -3.77 -10.89
C ALA A 70 -18.73 -3.98 -10.17
N PHE A 71 -18.64 -3.58 -8.90
CA PHE A 71 -17.44 -3.76 -8.11
C PHE A 71 -17.11 -5.25 -7.92
N ILE A 72 -18.10 -6.07 -7.55
CA ILE A 72 -17.91 -7.52 -7.40
C ILE A 72 -17.50 -8.15 -8.73
N ALA A 73 -18.13 -7.77 -9.85
CA ALA A 73 -17.75 -8.29 -11.16
C ALA A 73 -16.30 -7.94 -11.55
N LEU A 74 -15.82 -6.74 -11.22
CA LEU A 74 -14.41 -6.37 -11.40
C LEU A 74 -13.49 -7.26 -10.55
N LEU A 75 -13.85 -7.48 -9.28
CA LEU A 75 -13.08 -8.33 -8.37
C LEU A 75 -13.02 -9.77 -8.87
N GLU A 76 -14.14 -10.35 -9.31
CA GLU A 76 -14.21 -11.72 -9.85
C GLU A 76 -13.31 -11.89 -11.07
N ARG A 77 -13.38 -10.93 -12.02
CA ARG A 77 -12.50 -10.92 -13.19
C ARG A 77 -11.04 -10.85 -12.77
N SER A 78 -10.71 -10.01 -11.79
CA SER A 78 -9.35 -9.86 -11.29
C SER A 78 -8.84 -11.14 -10.62
N LEU A 79 -9.67 -11.80 -9.80
CA LEU A 79 -9.33 -13.07 -9.17
C LEU A 79 -9.04 -14.16 -10.21
N ALA A 80 -9.88 -14.29 -11.25
CA ALA A 80 -9.64 -15.25 -12.32
C ALA A 80 -8.31 -15.01 -13.05
N MET A 81 -7.92 -13.75 -13.24
CA MET A 81 -6.61 -13.42 -13.81
C MET A 81 -5.45 -13.73 -12.85
N PHE A 82 -5.63 -13.52 -11.54
CA PHE A 82 -4.62 -13.85 -10.54
C PHE A 82 -4.41 -15.36 -10.43
N ASP A 83 -5.49 -16.14 -10.41
CA ASP A 83 -5.43 -17.61 -10.31
C ASP A 83 -4.79 -18.25 -11.56
N ALA A 84 -4.75 -17.53 -12.69
CA ALA A 84 -4.02 -17.95 -13.89
C ALA A 84 -2.49 -17.70 -13.81
N ILE A 85 -2.00 -17.03 -12.75
CA ILE A 85 -0.57 -16.80 -12.52
C ILE A 85 0.03 -18.00 -11.81
N GLU A 86 1.05 -18.60 -12.42
CA GLU A 86 1.86 -19.65 -11.78
C GLU A 86 2.55 -19.13 -10.51
N SER A 87 2.57 -19.95 -9.45
CA SER A 87 3.21 -19.62 -8.17
C SER A 87 4.67 -19.21 -8.36
N GLY A 88 5.18 -18.32 -7.50
CA GLY A 88 6.56 -17.81 -7.62
C GLY A 88 6.72 -16.62 -8.56
N LYS A 89 5.76 -16.31 -9.45
CA LYS A 89 5.90 -15.21 -10.43
C LYS A 89 5.48 -13.85 -9.89
N CYS A 90 6.19 -13.35 -8.88
CA CYS A 90 5.92 -12.06 -8.21
C CYS A 90 5.74 -10.87 -9.17
N ALA A 91 6.59 -10.75 -10.19
CA ALA A 91 6.49 -9.67 -11.18
C ALA A 91 5.19 -9.70 -12.01
N ARG A 92 4.54 -10.86 -12.16
CA ARG A 92 3.23 -10.97 -12.80
C ARG A 92 2.12 -10.55 -11.85
N PHE A 93 2.20 -10.95 -10.59
CA PHE A 93 1.28 -10.47 -9.55
C PHE A 93 1.33 -8.95 -9.43
N GLU A 94 2.52 -8.36 -9.30
CA GLU A 94 2.70 -6.90 -9.21
C GLU A 94 2.08 -6.17 -10.41
N ARG A 95 2.29 -6.67 -11.62
CA ARG A 95 1.71 -6.07 -12.84
C ARG A 95 0.19 -6.16 -12.83
N LEU A 96 -0.36 -7.33 -12.53
CA LEU A 96 -1.81 -7.53 -12.50
C LEU A 96 -2.47 -6.73 -11.38
N SER A 97 -1.80 -6.59 -10.24
CA SER A 97 -2.26 -5.73 -9.16
C SER A 97 -2.26 -4.26 -9.56
N GLY A 98 -1.26 -3.80 -10.31
CA GLY A 98 -1.27 -2.47 -10.92
C GLY A 98 -2.48 -2.25 -11.84
N MET A 99 -2.74 -3.19 -12.76
CA MET A 99 -3.90 -3.09 -13.67
C MET A 99 -5.24 -3.14 -12.92
N THR A 100 -5.34 -3.99 -11.89
CA THR A 100 -6.55 -4.09 -11.04
C THR A 100 -6.79 -2.78 -10.30
N LYS A 101 -5.75 -2.22 -9.68
CA LYS A 101 -5.80 -0.92 -9.01
C LYS A 101 -6.25 0.17 -9.99
N GLU A 102 -5.62 0.27 -11.16
CA GLU A 102 -5.97 1.26 -12.19
C GLU A 102 -7.44 1.13 -12.62
N SER A 103 -7.95 -0.10 -12.77
CA SER A 103 -9.36 -0.34 -13.12
C SER A 103 -10.29 0.13 -11.99
N ILE A 104 -9.94 -0.16 -10.72
CA ILE A 104 -10.69 0.35 -9.57
C ILE A 104 -10.68 1.88 -9.52
N GLU A 105 -9.54 2.51 -9.77
CA GLU A 105 -9.43 3.97 -9.80
C GLU A 105 -10.29 4.60 -10.89
N GLN A 106 -10.34 3.98 -12.06
CA GLN A 106 -11.12 4.46 -13.21
C GLN A 106 -12.63 4.31 -12.97
N GLU A 107 -13.07 3.19 -12.40
CA GLU A 107 -14.49 2.88 -12.24
C GLU A 107 -15.08 3.40 -10.93
N PHE A 108 -14.32 3.38 -9.83
CA PHE A 108 -14.81 3.67 -8.46
C PHE A 108 -14.04 4.82 -7.78
N GLY A 109 -13.03 5.38 -8.45
CA GLY A 109 -12.30 6.56 -8.00
C GLY A 109 -11.07 6.27 -7.14
N THR A 110 -10.17 7.25 -7.10
CA THR A 110 -8.87 7.17 -6.42
C THR A 110 -8.97 6.97 -4.90
N ARG A 111 -10.04 7.46 -4.28
CA ARG A 111 -10.29 7.28 -2.85
C ARG A 111 -10.55 5.81 -2.50
N VAL A 112 -11.39 5.13 -3.28
CA VAL A 112 -11.70 3.70 -3.08
C VAL A 112 -10.43 2.87 -3.27
N ALA A 113 -9.71 3.10 -4.36
CA ALA A 113 -8.45 2.39 -4.60
C ALA A 113 -7.41 2.62 -3.50
N GLY A 114 -7.30 3.85 -2.98
CA GLY A 114 -6.41 4.18 -1.86
C GLY A 114 -6.75 3.41 -0.59
N ILE A 115 -8.04 3.31 -0.24
CA ILE A 115 -8.49 2.51 0.92
C ILE A 115 -8.15 1.03 0.71
N ILE A 116 -8.40 0.49 -0.47
CA ILE A 116 -8.11 -0.90 -0.80
C ILE A 116 -6.61 -1.20 -0.68
N LEU A 117 -5.75 -0.31 -1.18
CA LEU A 117 -4.30 -0.46 -1.04
C LEU A 117 -3.84 -0.42 0.40
N LEU A 118 -4.43 0.43 1.25
CA LEU A 118 -4.13 0.47 2.68
C LEU A 118 -4.51 -0.86 3.35
N VAL A 119 -5.71 -1.37 3.09
CA VAL A 119 -6.16 -2.67 3.63
C VAL A 119 -5.31 -3.83 3.10
N SER A 120 -4.84 -3.74 1.85
CA SER A 120 -4.01 -4.77 1.22
C SER A 120 -2.63 -4.90 1.87
N GLN A 121 -2.09 -3.84 2.47
CA GLN A 121 -0.79 -3.89 3.18
C GLN A 121 -0.80 -4.81 4.40
N GLU A 122 -1.95 -4.94 5.05
CA GLU A 122 -2.11 -5.79 6.22
C GLU A 122 -2.28 -7.27 5.85
N ARG A 123 -2.42 -7.57 4.55
CA ARG A 123 -2.65 -8.93 4.06
C ARG A 123 -1.33 -9.59 3.68
N SER A 124 -1.22 -10.88 3.97
CA SER A 124 -0.07 -11.66 3.53
C SER A 124 -0.04 -11.70 1.99
N PRO A 125 1.10 -11.37 1.36
CA PRO A 125 1.25 -11.50 -0.07
C PRO A 125 1.24 -12.99 -0.49
N PRO A 126 0.98 -13.31 -1.77
CA PRO A 126 1.19 -14.65 -2.28
C PRO A 126 2.65 -15.08 -2.09
N SER A 127 2.87 -16.39 -1.92
CA SER A 127 4.22 -16.95 -1.83
C SER A 127 4.96 -16.74 -3.16
N CYS A 128 6.03 -15.96 -3.11
CA CYS A 128 6.96 -15.79 -4.21
C CYS A 128 8.28 -16.45 -3.84
N GLU A 129 8.72 -17.43 -4.62
CA GLU A 129 10.08 -18.00 -4.58
C GLU A 129 11.05 -17.16 -5.42
#